data_AF-A0A0R3SJ67-F1
#
_entry.id   AF-A0A0R3SJ67-F1
#
_cell.length_a   1.000
_cell.length_b   1.000
_cell.length_c   1.000
_cell.angle_alpha   90.00
_cell.angle_beta   90.00
_cell.angle_gamma   90.00
#
_symmetry.space_group_name_H-M   'P 1'
#
loop_
_entity.id
_entity.type
_entity.pdbx_description
1 polymer ?
#
loop_
_entity_poly.entity_id
_entity_poly.type
_entity_poly.pdbx_seq_one_letter_code
_entity_poly.pdbx_strand_id
1 'polypeptide(L)'
;MEEILMRDEIQDLELFASIPPCKLPDLILPLKKCFPFMFAFDSPERLFPLNVSQDSDNRKYICCDANRYMGSTRSPWNNVFHPPIPDAPLPKEHHRYLEELLNYAFSHYASSYYNHETTTSVYCLSRDVGVIICCLIKSPLIEIAYLIDVNDKFLSSTTYSLSVAYAIKLTEKEFAEKDMGDFCFSLYFRHKRSKEIKLSSSNLTEFHVRNIGCLIEKIDDEVFGKLRAVYPIQTRLILQGLRTDKSALPPKQTIAFKEELAAALTSRSDA
;
A
#
# COMPACT_ATOMS: atom_id res chain seq x y z
N MET A 1 -28.19 -5.83 -7.07
CA MET A 1 -27.12 -6.66 -6.46
C MET A 1 -25.81 -5.88 -6.45
N GLU A 2 -25.41 -5.27 -7.57
CA GLU A 2 -24.27 -4.31 -7.63
C GLU A 2 -24.43 -3.09 -6.71
N GLU A 3 -25.62 -2.47 -6.61
CA GLU A 3 -25.84 -1.33 -5.70
C GLU A 3 -25.67 -1.67 -4.22
N ILE A 4 -25.95 -2.92 -3.82
CA ILE A 4 -25.79 -3.37 -2.43
C ILE A 4 -24.29 -3.60 -2.15
N LEU A 5 -23.59 -4.25 -3.10
CA LEU A 5 -22.14 -4.48 -3.02
C LEU A 5 -21.36 -3.16 -2.94
N MET A 6 -21.74 -2.16 -3.74
CA MET A 6 -21.11 -0.84 -3.74
C MET A 6 -21.38 -0.07 -2.44
N ARG A 7 -22.55 -0.25 -1.83
CA ARG A 7 -22.90 0.41 -0.57
C ARG A 7 -22.13 -0.19 0.61
N ASP A 8 -21.93 -1.50 0.59
CA ASP A 8 -21.13 -2.22 1.58
C ASP A 8 -19.64 -1.82 1.45
N GLU A 9 -19.08 -1.76 0.21
CA GLU A 9 -17.70 -1.29 0.00
C GLU A 9 -17.45 0.14 0.52
N ILE A 10 -18.42 1.05 0.34
CA ILE A 10 -18.30 2.45 0.81
C ILE A 10 -18.33 2.51 2.35
N GLN A 11 -19.22 1.75 3.00
CA GLN A 11 -19.28 1.69 4.47
C GLN A 11 -18.02 1.06 5.08
N ASP A 12 -17.43 0.08 4.38
CA ASP A 12 -16.21 -0.58 4.81
C ASP A 12 -15.01 0.38 4.84
N LEU A 13 -14.91 1.21 3.80
CA LEU A 13 -13.93 2.28 3.69
C LEU A 13 -14.10 3.35 4.78
N GLU A 14 -15.34 3.70 5.13
CA GLU A 14 -15.63 4.67 6.21
C GLU A 14 -15.19 4.16 7.58
N LEU A 15 -15.38 2.87 7.88
CA LEU A 15 -14.94 2.30 9.15
C LEU A 15 -13.42 2.32 9.28
N PHE A 16 -12.69 1.89 8.24
CA PHE A 16 -11.23 1.96 8.25
C PHE A 16 -10.71 3.39 8.34
N ALA A 17 -11.34 4.34 7.65
CA ALA A 17 -10.98 5.75 7.72
C ALA A 17 -11.25 6.38 9.11
N SER A 18 -12.17 5.81 9.88
CA SER A 18 -12.50 6.26 11.23
C SER A 18 -11.55 5.73 12.31
N ILE A 19 -10.80 4.67 12.01
CA ILE A 19 -9.86 4.06 12.96
C ILE A 19 -8.52 4.81 12.90
N PRO A 20 -7.98 5.26 14.04
CA PRO A 20 -6.63 5.83 14.08
C PRO A 20 -5.62 4.82 13.50
N PRO A 21 -4.85 5.18 12.46
CA PRO A 21 -4.00 4.22 11.75
C PRO A 21 -2.96 3.54 12.64
N CYS A 22 -2.53 4.20 13.73
CA CYS A 22 -1.62 3.62 14.73
C CYS A 22 -2.21 2.44 15.51
N LYS A 23 -3.54 2.34 15.62
CA LYS A 23 -4.27 1.26 16.31
C LYS A 23 -4.75 0.17 15.35
N LEU A 24 -4.67 0.41 14.05
CA LEU A 24 -5.16 -0.52 13.03
C LEU A 24 -4.50 -1.91 13.15
N PRO A 25 -3.16 -2.04 13.37
CA PRO A 25 -2.54 -3.36 13.53
C PRO A 25 -3.11 -4.19 14.68
N ASP A 26 -3.46 -3.54 15.80
CA ASP A 26 -4.01 -4.22 16.98
C ASP A 26 -5.48 -4.61 16.79
N LEU A 27 -6.21 -3.81 16.01
CA LEU A 27 -7.64 -3.99 15.76
C LEU A 27 -7.95 -4.90 14.58
N ILE A 28 -7.00 -5.15 13.68
CA ILE A 28 -7.25 -5.90 12.45
C ILE A 28 -7.73 -7.33 12.72
N LEU A 29 -7.20 -7.99 13.75
CA LEU A 29 -7.60 -9.35 14.12
C LEU A 29 -9.04 -9.41 14.70
N PRO A 30 -9.43 -8.55 15.67
CA PRO A 30 -10.83 -8.38 16.05
C PRO A 30 -11.76 -8.03 14.88
N LEU A 31 -11.35 -7.10 14.02
CA LEU A 31 -12.16 -6.66 12.88
C LEU A 31 -12.41 -7.81 11.90
N LYS A 32 -11.39 -8.62 11.59
CA LYS A 32 -11.54 -9.82 10.75
C LYS A 32 -12.56 -10.80 11.31
N LYS A 33 -12.66 -10.92 12.64
CA LYS A 33 -13.64 -11.80 13.30
C LYS A 33 -15.04 -11.23 13.26
N CYS A 34 -15.20 -9.94 13.51
CA CYS A 34 -16.52 -9.29 13.60
C CYS A 34 -17.11 -8.94 12.23
N PHE A 35 -16.25 -8.52 11.28
CA PHE A 35 -16.63 -8.01 9.97
C PHE A 35 -15.82 -8.72 8.86
N PRO A 36 -15.99 -10.04 8.68
CA PRO A 36 -15.20 -10.80 7.70
C PRO A 36 -15.42 -10.34 6.26
N PHE A 37 -16.58 -9.75 5.95
CA PHE A 37 -16.91 -9.23 4.62
C PHE A 37 -16.01 -8.06 4.18
N MET A 38 -15.55 -7.23 5.13
CA MET A 38 -14.63 -6.12 4.86
C MET A 38 -13.26 -6.59 4.34
N PHE A 39 -12.87 -7.82 4.70
CA PHE A 39 -11.62 -8.45 4.31
C PHE A 39 -11.86 -9.45 3.18
N ALA A 40 -12.67 -9.01 2.20
CA ALA A 40 -12.93 -9.72 0.97
C ALA A 40 -11.63 -10.10 0.25
N PHE A 41 -11.75 -10.99 -0.73
CA PHE A 41 -10.58 -11.57 -1.38
C PHE A 41 -9.70 -10.56 -2.14
N ASP A 42 -10.24 -9.41 -2.54
CA ASP A 42 -9.52 -8.33 -3.21
C ASP A 42 -9.04 -7.21 -2.25
N SER A 43 -9.27 -7.38 -0.95
CA SER A 43 -8.85 -6.46 0.11
C SER A 43 -7.40 -6.74 0.54
N PRO A 44 -6.45 -5.80 0.33
CA PRO A 44 -5.09 -5.93 0.82
C PRO A 44 -4.99 -5.93 2.36
N GLU A 45 -5.98 -5.34 3.06
CA GLU A 45 -6.09 -5.33 4.52
C GLU A 45 -6.09 -6.76 5.11
N ARG A 46 -6.60 -7.73 4.35
CA ARG A 46 -6.58 -9.14 4.73
C ARG A 46 -5.16 -9.66 4.95
N LEU A 47 -4.14 -9.07 4.34
CA LEU A 47 -2.76 -9.55 4.49
C LEU A 47 -2.14 -9.15 5.83
N PHE A 48 -2.70 -8.16 6.53
CA PHE A 48 -2.20 -7.71 7.83
C PHE A 48 -2.70 -8.59 9.00
N PRO A 49 -1.91 -8.71 10.09
CA PRO A 49 -0.60 -8.07 10.31
C PRO A 49 0.52 -8.80 9.56
N LEU A 50 1.53 -8.05 9.12
CA LEU A 50 2.73 -8.60 8.47
C LEU A 50 3.74 -8.99 9.54
N ASN A 51 3.95 -10.30 9.75
CA ASN A 51 4.90 -10.81 10.75
C ASN A 51 6.15 -11.35 10.07
N VAL A 52 7.35 -11.15 10.63
CA VAL A 52 8.57 -11.75 10.07
C VAL A 52 8.83 -13.09 10.73
N SER A 53 9.10 -14.11 9.93
CA SER A 53 9.60 -15.42 10.37
C SER A 53 10.89 -15.74 9.61
N GLN A 54 11.57 -16.82 10.00
CA GLN A 54 12.73 -17.36 9.32
C GLN A 54 12.48 -18.81 8.92
N ASP A 55 12.99 -19.18 7.75
CA ASP A 55 12.96 -20.56 7.30
C ASP A 55 14.14 -21.37 7.85
N SER A 56 14.24 -22.63 7.45
CA SER A 56 15.31 -23.55 7.86
C SER A 56 16.72 -23.06 7.47
N ASP A 57 16.82 -22.21 6.45
CA ASP A 57 18.08 -21.67 5.93
C ASP A 57 18.36 -20.26 6.50
N ASN A 58 17.64 -19.87 7.56
CA ASN A 58 17.68 -18.55 8.20
C ASN A 58 17.30 -17.37 7.30
N ARG A 59 16.60 -17.60 6.18
CA ARG A 59 16.09 -16.53 5.33
C ARG A 59 14.81 -15.96 5.92
N LYS A 60 14.79 -14.64 6.12
CA LYS A 60 13.62 -13.93 6.63
C LYS A 60 12.53 -13.91 5.55
N TYR A 61 11.28 -14.08 5.95
CA TYR A 61 10.10 -13.93 5.10
C TYR A 61 8.91 -13.36 5.88
N ILE A 62 7.96 -12.78 5.17
CA ILE A 62 6.75 -12.18 5.74
C ILE A 62 5.64 -13.22 5.77
N CYS A 63 5.11 -13.48 6.96
CA CYS A 63 3.94 -14.27 7.25
C CYS A 63 2.67 -13.40 7.19
N CYS A 64 1.70 -13.86 6.41
CA CYS A 64 0.38 -13.25 6.27
C CYS A 64 -0.69 -14.34 6.06
N ASP A 65 -1.92 -13.96 5.77
CA ASP A 65 -3.00 -14.92 5.51
C ASP A 65 -2.81 -15.69 4.18
N ALA A 66 -2.04 -15.13 3.22
CA ALA A 66 -1.84 -15.76 1.91
C ALA A 66 -0.93 -17.00 1.96
N ASN A 67 0.05 -17.03 2.86
CA ASN A 67 0.99 -18.15 2.98
C ASN A 67 0.72 -19.04 4.19
N ARG A 68 -0.42 -18.88 4.88
CA ARG A 68 -0.77 -19.61 6.09
C ARG A 68 -1.67 -20.81 5.79
N TYR A 69 -1.34 -21.95 6.37
CA TYR A 69 -2.17 -23.17 6.33
C TYR A 69 -2.07 -23.92 7.65
N MET A 70 -3.23 -24.23 8.27
CA MET A 70 -3.31 -24.98 9.53
C MET A 70 -2.36 -24.50 10.64
N GLY A 71 -2.12 -23.19 10.72
CA GLY A 71 -1.24 -22.59 11.73
C GLY A 71 0.24 -22.47 11.32
N SER A 72 0.68 -23.15 10.26
CA SER A 72 2.02 -23.00 9.67
C SER A 72 2.05 -21.97 8.55
N THR A 73 3.23 -21.45 8.23
CA THR A 73 3.43 -20.51 7.13
C THR A 73 4.47 -20.99 6.13
N ARG A 74 4.19 -20.86 4.84
CA ARG A 74 5.08 -21.26 3.75
C ARG A 74 6.15 -20.21 3.49
N SER A 75 7.42 -20.61 3.50
CA SER A 75 8.51 -19.74 3.05
C SER A 75 8.52 -19.64 1.52
N PRO A 76 8.65 -18.42 0.96
CA PRO A 76 8.75 -18.23 -0.49
C PRO A 76 10.11 -18.72 -1.03
N TRP A 77 11.10 -18.98 -0.18
CA TRP A 77 12.45 -19.33 -0.60
C TRP A 77 12.60 -20.82 -0.88
N ASN A 78 12.22 -21.66 0.08
CA ASN A 78 12.35 -23.12 0.00
C ASN A 78 11.02 -23.84 -0.33
N ASN A 79 9.90 -23.09 -0.40
CA ASN A 79 8.56 -23.62 -0.64
C ASN A 79 8.03 -24.58 0.45
N VAL A 80 8.58 -24.52 1.68
CA VAL A 80 8.23 -25.40 2.80
C VAL A 80 7.42 -24.64 3.85
N PHE A 81 6.46 -25.32 4.48
CA PHE A 81 5.72 -24.78 5.62
C PHE A 81 6.51 -24.90 6.93
N HIS A 82 6.42 -23.88 7.76
CA HIS A 82 7.06 -23.82 9.07
C HIS A 82 6.01 -23.54 10.16
N PRO A 83 5.82 -24.45 11.15
CA PRO A 83 6.39 -25.81 11.21
C PRO A 83 5.94 -26.71 10.03
N PRO A 84 6.70 -27.77 9.68
CA PRO A 84 6.34 -28.67 8.58
C PRO A 84 4.99 -29.35 8.78
N ILE A 85 4.19 -29.39 7.72
CA ILE A 85 2.89 -30.08 7.68
C ILE A 85 2.89 -31.07 6.50
N PRO A 86 2.46 -32.33 6.71
CA PRO A 86 2.27 -33.29 5.63
C PRO A 86 1.12 -32.87 4.71
N ASP A 87 1.26 -33.08 3.40
CA ASP A 87 0.23 -32.84 2.38
C ASP A 87 -0.31 -31.39 2.33
N ALA A 88 0.51 -30.41 2.73
CA ALA A 88 0.15 -29.01 2.64
C ALA A 88 0.00 -28.55 1.17
N PRO A 89 -0.99 -27.69 0.85
CA PRO A 89 -1.21 -27.24 -0.51
C PRO A 89 -0.04 -26.37 -0.99
N LEU A 90 0.55 -26.76 -2.13
CA LEU A 90 1.63 -26.04 -2.78
C LEU A 90 1.14 -25.38 -4.08
N PRO A 91 1.76 -24.25 -4.49
CA PRO A 91 1.45 -23.63 -5.78
C PRO A 91 1.77 -24.58 -6.95
N LYS A 92 1.01 -24.47 -8.03
CA LYS A 92 1.31 -25.16 -9.31
C LYS A 92 2.70 -24.74 -9.81
N GLU A 93 3.39 -25.63 -10.53
CA GLU A 93 4.78 -25.43 -10.97
C GLU A 93 5.01 -24.10 -11.70
N HIS A 94 4.15 -23.73 -12.65
CA HIS A 94 4.24 -22.45 -13.37
C HIS A 94 4.04 -21.22 -12.47
N HIS A 95 3.15 -21.30 -11.48
CA HIS A 95 2.96 -20.24 -10.49
C HIS A 95 4.13 -20.17 -9.51
N ARG A 96 4.73 -21.30 -9.16
CA ARG A 96 5.93 -21.35 -8.33
C ARG A 96 7.12 -20.70 -9.05
N TYR A 97 7.31 -20.99 -10.33
CA TYR A 97 8.34 -20.35 -11.14
C TYR A 97 8.14 -18.83 -11.24
N LEU A 98 6.90 -18.37 -11.45
CA LEU A 98 6.55 -16.95 -11.42
C LEU A 98 6.84 -16.33 -10.04
N GLU A 99 6.49 -17.02 -8.96
CA GLU A 99 6.72 -16.58 -7.58
C GLU A 99 8.21 -16.37 -7.28
N GLU A 100 9.09 -17.28 -7.71
CA GLU A 100 10.54 -17.18 -7.52
C GLU A 100 11.13 -15.98 -8.26
N LEU A 101 10.75 -15.79 -9.53
CA LEU A 101 11.18 -14.65 -10.33
C LEU A 101 10.70 -13.32 -9.75
N LEU A 102 9.45 -13.26 -9.28
CA LEU A 102 8.91 -12.07 -8.63
C LEU A 102 9.59 -11.78 -7.32
N ASN A 103 9.86 -12.78 -6.46
CA ASN A 103 10.60 -12.57 -5.22
C ASN A 103 11.98 -11.97 -5.51
N TYR A 104 12.70 -12.51 -6.50
CA TYR A 104 13.99 -12.00 -6.90
C TYR A 104 13.89 -10.54 -7.39
N ALA A 105 13.04 -10.25 -8.36
CA ALA A 105 12.87 -8.89 -8.89
C ALA A 105 12.41 -7.89 -7.82
N PHE A 106 11.49 -8.31 -6.96
CA PHE A 106 10.92 -7.45 -5.92
C PHE A 106 11.90 -7.17 -4.78
N SER A 107 12.80 -8.11 -4.45
CA SER A 107 13.89 -7.82 -3.52
C SER A 107 14.84 -6.73 -4.04
N HIS A 108 15.16 -6.74 -5.34
CA HIS A 108 15.99 -5.70 -5.97
C HIS A 108 15.28 -4.35 -6.01
N TYR A 109 13.98 -4.35 -6.28
CA TYR A 109 13.15 -3.16 -6.17
C TYR A 109 13.22 -2.58 -4.75
N ALA A 110 12.94 -3.39 -3.73
CA ALA A 110 12.94 -2.92 -2.35
C ALA A 110 14.32 -2.39 -1.92
N SER A 111 15.41 -3.06 -2.27
CA SER A 111 16.77 -2.59 -1.96
C SER A 111 17.15 -1.29 -2.66
N SER A 112 16.51 -0.97 -3.79
CA SER A 112 16.81 0.24 -4.56
C SER A 112 16.06 1.48 -4.04
N TYR A 113 14.87 1.29 -3.47
CA TYR A 113 13.99 2.41 -3.07
C TYR A 113 13.85 2.58 -1.55
N TYR A 114 14.11 1.54 -0.76
CA TYR A 114 13.90 1.56 0.69
C TYR A 114 15.23 1.42 1.45
N ASN A 115 15.56 2.43 2.26
CA ASN A 115 16.86 2.57 2.93
C ASN A 115 17.04 1.70 4.19
N HIS A 116 15.95 1.15 4.74
CA HIS A 116 15.99 0.38 5.99
C HIS A 116 16.21 -1.11 5.73
N GLU A 117 16.56 -1.88 6.76
CA GLU A 117 16.54 -3.34 6.68
C GLU A 117 15.10 -3.77 6.36
N THR A 118 14.87 -4.06 5.08
CA THR A 118 13.56 -4.45 4.56
C THR A 118 13.51 -5.95 4.39
N THR A 119 12.42 -6.55 4.86
CA THR A 119 12.06 -7.91 4.47
C THR A 119 11.03 -7.81 3.37
N THR A 120 11.18 -8.62 2.33
CA THR A 120 10.18 -8.73 1.26
C THR A 120 9.74 -10.18 1.11
N SER A 121 8.51 -10.36 0.65
CA SER A 121 8.01 -11.68 0.25
C SER A 121 6.94 -11.54 -0.80
N VAL A 122 6.97 -12.42 -1.79
CA VAL A 122 5.93 -12.52 -2.82
C VAL A 122 5.32 -13.93 -2.77
N TYR A 123 3.99 -13.99 -2.85
CA TYR A 123 3.24 -15.24 -2.91
C TYR A 123 2.29 -15.26 -4.11
N CYS A 124 2.27 -16.37 -4.86
CA CYS A 124 1.35 -16.59 -5.97
C CYS A 124 0.26 -17.60 -5.56
N LEU A 125 -0.98 -17.13 -5.55
CA LEU A 125 -2.19 -17.90 -5.25
C LEU A 125 -2.91 -18.26 -6.55
N SER A 126 -3.12 -19.55 -6.76
CA SER A 126 -3.80 -20.06 -7.95
C SER A 126 -5.30 -19.74 -7.90
N ARG A 127 -5.89 -19.38 -9.03
CA ARG A 127 -7.35 -19.30 -9.23
C ARG A 127 -7.80 -20.24 -10.34
N ASP A 128 -9.11 -20.34 -10.54
CA ASP A 128 -9.70 -21.04 -11.67
C ASP A 128 -9.34 -20.36 -13.00
N VAL A 129 -9.35 -19.03 -13.01
CA VAL A 129 -8.91 -18.20 -14.14
C VAL A 129 -7.92 -17.17 -13.60
N GLY A 130 -6.66 -17.28 -14.04
CA GLY A 130 -5.59 -16.36 -13.64
C GLY A 130 -4.89 -16.69 -12.32
N VAL A 131 -4.23 -15.67 -11.77
CA VAL A 131 -3.38 -15.78 -10.57
C VAL A 131 -3.51 -14.53 -9.71
N ILE A 132 -3.50 -14.69 -8.39
CA ILE A 132 -3.34 -13.57 -7.46
C ILE A 132 -1.95 -13.57 -6.90
N ILE A 133 -1.38 -12.37 -6.85
CA ILE A 133 -0.01 -12.14 -6.45
C ILE A 133 -0.03 -11.18 -5.28
N CYS A 134 0.49 -11.64 -4.15
CA CYS A 134 0.65 -10.85 -2.95
C CYS A 134 2.11 -10.44 -2.83
N CYS A 135 2.44 -9.16 -3.00
CA CYS A 135 3.79 -8.63 -2.73
C CYS A 135 3.77 -7.89 -1.41
N LEU A 136 4.77 -8.12 -0.56
CA LEU A 136 4.80 -7.60 0.80
C LEU A 136 6.14 -6.93 1.08
N ILE A 137 6.11 -5.73 1.66
CA ILE A 137 7.29 -5.04 2.18
C ILE A 137 7.07 -4.79 3.66
N LYS A 138 8.06 -5.16 4.48
CA LYS A 138 8.09 -4.81 5.90
C LYS A 138 9.44 -4.24 6.28
N SER A 139 9.38 -3.10 6.95
CA SER A 139 10.49 -2.39 7.58
C SER A 139 10.04 -1.91 8.96
N PRO A 140 10.93 -1.36 9.79
CA PRO A 140 10.54 -0.82 11.10
C PRO A 140 9.47 0.29 11.04
N LEU A 141 9.43 1.07 9.96
CA LEU A 141 8.55 2.25 9.82
C LEU A 141 7.42 2.06 8.82
N ILE A 142 7.56 1.09 7.91
CA ILE A 142 6.69 0.92 6.74
C ILE A 142 6.30 -0.54 6.61
N GLU A 143 5.00 -0.78 6.51
CA GLU A 143 4.40 -2.05 6.11
C GLU A 143 3.53 -1.81 4.87
N ILE A 144 3.78 -2.56 3.80
CA ILE A 144 3.03 -2.43 2.55
C ILE A 144 2.58 -3.81 2.09
N ALA A 145 1.30 -3.90 1.74
CA ALA A 145 0.71 -5.09 1.16
C ALA A 145 0.08 -4.75 -0.20
N TYR A 146 0.66 -5.32 -1.26
CA TYR A 146 0.13 -5.27 -2.62
C TYR A 146 -0.62 -6.57 -2.91
N LEU A 147 -1.84 -6.45 -3.42
CA LEU A 147 -2.65 -7.55 -3.91
C LEU A 147 -2.94 -7.29 -5.39
N ILE A 148 -2.40 -8.13 -6.26
CA ILE A 148 -2.52 -7.99 -7.70
C ILE A 148 -3.30 -9.18 -8.23
N ASP A 149 -4.48 -8.91 -8.78
CA ASP A 149 -5.30 -9.88 -9.48
C ASP A 149 -4.98 -9.85 -10.98
N VAL A 150 -4.43 -10.95 -11.49
CA VAL A 150 -4.08 -11.13 -12.89
C VAL A 150 -5.11 -12.05 -13.52
N ASN A 151 -6.01 -11.47 -14.30
CA ASN A 151 -7.06 -12.20 -15.00
C ASN A 151 -6.70 -12.33 -16.48
N ASP A 152 -6.34 -13.54 -16.91
CA ASP A 152 -6.13 -13.86 -18.31
C ASP A 152 -7.48 -14.11 -18.98
N LYS A 153 -7.87 -13.23 -19.91
CA LYS A 153 -9.10 -13.44 -20.69
C LYS A 153 -8.80 -14.38 -21.87
N PHE A 154 -9.78 -15.20 -22.23
CA PHE A 154 -9.73 -16.22 -23.30
C PHE A 154 -9.25 -15.74 -24.68
N LEU A 155 -9.18 -14.43 -24.95
CA LEU A 155 -9.06 -13.85 -26.30
C LEU A 155 -7.89 -12.87 -26.48
N SER A 156 -6.76 -13.04 -25.76
CA SER A 156 -5.46 -12.34 -25.93
C SER A 156 -5.19 -11.08 -25.09
N SER A 157 -6.01 -10.75 -24.09
CA SER A 157 -5.71 -9.67 -23.13
C SER A 157 -5.65 -10.18 -21.69
N THR A 158 -4.68 -9.64 -20.94
CA THR A 158 -4.56 -9.86 -19.50
C THR A 158 -4.95 -8.58 -18.79
N THR A 159 -5.86 -8.68 -17.83
CA THR A 159 -6.25 -7.57 -16.96
C THR A 159 -5.53 -7.68 -15.63
N TYR A 160 -4.80 -6.65 -15.26
CA TYR A 160 -4.11 -6.53 -13.97
C TYR A 160 -4.89 -5.57 -13.09
N SER A 161 -5.40 -6.03 -11.95
CA SER A 161 -6.02 -5.18 -10.93
C SER A 161 -5.15 -5.16 -9.68
N LEU A 162 -4.50 -4.03 -9.42
CA LEU A 162 -3.67 -3.80 -8.25
C LEU A 162 -4.50 -3.10 -7.17
N SER A 163 -4.56 -3.70 -5.99
CA SER A 163 -5.02 -3.10 -4.73
C SER A 163 -3.86 -3.04 -3.75
N VAL A 164 -3.56 -1.88 -3.18
CA VAL A 164 -2.45 -1.72 -2.24
C VAL A 164 -2.88 -1.04 -0.95
N ALA A 165 -2.30 -1.47 0.16
CA ALA A 165 -2.43 -0.88 1.48
C ALA A 165 -1.06 -0.48 2.02
N TYR A 166 -0.87 0.80 2.36
CA TYR A 166 0.34 1.33 2.99
C TYR A 166 0.05 1.67 4.45
N ALA A 167 0.83 1.12 5.37
CA ALA A 167 0.84 1.51 6.77
C ALA A 167 2.22 2.09 7.11
N ILE A 168 2.27 3.41 7.31
CA ILE A 168 3.50 4.14 7.62
C ILE A 168 3.39 4.68 9.05
N LYS A 169 4.41 4.45 9.87
CA LYS A 169 4.50 4.95 11.25
C LYS A 169 5.82 5.69 11.44
N LEU A 170 5.73 7.00 11.66
CA LEU A 170 6.88 7.85 12.00
C LEU A 170 6.75 8.28 13.46
N THR A 171 7.82 8.15 14.22
CA THR A 171 7.94 8.56 15.62
C THR A 171 8.97 9.69 15.75
N GLU A 172 9.13 10.25 16.96
CA GLU A 172 10.09 11.34 17.22
C GLU A 172 11.53 11.01 16.78
N LYS A 173 11.93 9.74 16.88
CA LYS A 173 13.30 9.29 16.56
C LYS A 173 13.70 9.54 15.11
N GLU A 174 12.71 9.61 14.22
CA GLU A 174 12.92 9.82 12.79
C GLU A 174 13.06 11.31 12.42
N PHE A 175 12.73 12.23 13.33
CA PHE A 175 12.84 13.66 13.10
C PHE A 175 14.17 14.21 13.63
N ALA A 176 14.72 15.19 12.91
CA ALA A 176 15.99 15.83 13.27
C ALA A 176 15.90 16.64 14.56
N GLU A 177 14.73 17.26 14.81
CA GLU A 177 14.43 17.99 16.03
C GLU A 177 13.81 17.06 17.07
N LYS A 178 14.52 16.86 18.18
CA LYS A 178 14.14 15.97 19.29
C LYS A 178 13.42 16.68 20.44
N ASP A 179 12.91 17.88 20.17
CA ASP A 179 12.18 18.70 21.15
C ASP A 179 10.69 18.84 20.75
N MET A 180 10.23 17.92 19.90
CA MET A 180 8.87 17.91 19.35
C MET A 180 7.87 17.16 20.25
N GLY A 181 8.37 16.53 21.32
CA GLY A 181 7.59 15.65 22.19
C GLY A 181 7.14 14.36 21.50
N ASP A 182 6.27 13.60 22.16
CA ASP A 182 5.74 12.35 21.63
C ASP A 182 4.83 12.60 20.43
N PHE A 183 5.39 12.47 19.22
CA PHE A 183 4.65 12.55 17.97
C PHE A 183 4.57 11.18 17.27
N CYS A 184 3.39 10.85 16.72
CA CYS A 184 3.19 9.68 15.87
C CYS A 184 2.42 10.06 14.61
N PHE A 185 3.09 10.11 13.45
CA PHE A 185 2.40 10.18 12.16
C PHE A 185 2.11 8.77 11.70
N SER A 186 0.83 8.39 11.68
CA SER A 186 0.39 7.12 11.09
C SER A 186 -0.50 7.38 9.89
N LEU A 187 -0.17 6.77 8.75
CA LEU A 187 -0.88 6.98 7.50
C LEU A 187 -1.36 5.63 6.96
N TYR A 188 -2.60 5.63 6.46
CA TYR A 188 -3.21 4.50 5.79
C TYR A 188 -3.70 4.91 4.40
N PHE A 189 -3.28 4.19 3.36
CA PHE A 189 -3.69 4.46 1.98
C PHE A 189 -4.19 3.18 1.32
N ARG A 190 -5.40 3.23 0.76
CA ARG A 190 -5.92 2.21 -0.15
C ARG A 190 -5.98 2.78 -1.56
N HIS A 191 -5.44 2.07 -2.54
CA HIS A 191 -5.56 2.46 -3.94
C HIS A 191 -5.81 1.23 -4.81
N LYS A 192 -6.77 1.35 -5.74
CA LYS A 192 -7.16 0.29 -6.69
C LYS A 192 -6.92 0.79 -8.11
N ARG A 193 -6.16 0.03 -8.90
CA ARG A 193 -5.83 0.36 -10.30
C ARG A 193 -5.96 -0.87 -11.19
N SER A 194 -6.81 -0.78 -12.19
CA SER A 194 -6.93 -1.80 -13.24
C SER A 194 -6.24 -1.35 -14.53
N LYS A 195 -5.48 -2.24 -15.17
CA LYS A 195 -4.89 -2.02 -16.50
C LYS A 195 -5.07 -3.27 -17.35
N GLU A 196 -5.68 -3.13 -18.52
CA GLU A 196 -5.76 -4.18 -19.52
C GLU A 196 -4.58 -4.04 -20.49
N ILE A 197 -3.86 -5.13 -20.72
CA ILE A 197 -2.70 -5.17 -21.60
C ILE A 197 -2.87 -6.34 -22.59
N LYS A 198 -2.71 -6.06 -23.88
CA LYS A 198 -2.69 -7.10 -24.91
C LYS A 198 -1.41 -7.93 -24.79
N LEU A 199 -1.54 -9.24 -24.90
CA LEU A 199 -0.42 -10.17 -24.87
C LEU A 199 0.40 -10.04 -26.15
N SER A 200 1.69 -9.71 -26.02
CA SER A 200 2.55 -9.37 -27.16
C SER A 200 3.83 -10.20 -27.23
N SER A 201 4.04 -11.21 -26.38
CA SER A 201 5.34 -11.90 -26.25
C SER A 201 5.24 -13.41 -26.12
N SER A 202 6.30 -14.10 -26.57
CA SER A 202 6.50 -15.56 -26.46
C SER A 202 6.73 -16.03 -25.02
N ASN A 203 7.31 -15.17 -24.15
CA ASN A 203 7.55 -15.47 -22.74
C ASN A 203 6.49 -14.79 -21.86
N LEU A 204 5.49 -15.55 -21.44
CA LEU A 204 4.37 -15.06 -20.63
C LEU A 204 4.80 -14.62 -19.22
N THR A 205 5.68 -15.41 -18.57
CA THR A 205 6.13 -15.14 -17.19
C THR A 205 6.91 -13.83 -17.06
N GLU A 206 7.87 -13.58 -17.96
CA GLU A 206 8.66 -12.33 -17.97
C GLU A 206 7.77 -11.11 -18.24
N PHE A 207 6.76 -11.29 -19.09
CA PHE A 207 5.77 -10.26 -19.37
C PHE A 207 4.95 -9.89 -18.12
N HIS A 208 4.49 -10.88 -17.35
CA HIS A 208 3.83 -10.63 -16.08
C HIS A 208 4.75 -9.91 -15.09
N VAL A 209 5.98 -10.39 -14.90
CA VAL A 209 6.96 -9.78 -13.98
C VAL A 209 7.19 -8.31 -14.31
N ARG A 210 7.43 -7.99 -15.59
CA ARG A 210 7.61 -6.61 -16.06
C ARG A 210 6.39 -5.74 -15.79
N ASN A 211 5.20 -6.20 -16.17
CA ASN A 211 3.98 -5.41 -16.03
C ASN A 211 3.62 -5.15 -14.57
N ILE A 212 3.80 -6.17 -13.72
CA ILE A 212 3.62 -6.05 -12.26
C ILE A 212 4.60 -5.03 -11.69
N GLY A 213 5.89 -5.12 -12.03
CA GLY A 213 6.90 -4.16 -11.59
C GLY A 213 6.53 -2.73 -11.96
N CYS A 214 6.16 -2.49 -13.23
CA CYS A 214 5.74 -1.15 -13.67
C CYS A 214 4.46 -0.64 -12.98
N LEU A 215 3.53 -1.53 -12.59
CA LEU A 215 2.32 -1.13 -11.87
C LEU A 215 2.66 -0.70 -10.43
N ILE A 216 3.51 -1.47 -9.74
CA ILE A 216 3.98 -1.19 -8.38
C ILE A 216 4.76 0.13 -8.36
N GLU A 217 5.75 0.28 -9.24
CA GLU A 217 6.59 1.49 -9.29
C GLU A 217 5.74 2.75 -9.50
N LYS A 218 4.80 2.69 -10.44
CA LYS A 218 3.96 3.84 -10.78
C LYS A 218 3.00 4.24 -9.66
N ILE A 219 2.49 3.29 -8.87
CA ILE A 219 1.60 3.59 -7.74
C ILE A 219 2.40 4.16 -6.56
N ASP A 220 3.59 3.61 -6.31
CA ASP A 220 4.49 4.07 -5.26
C ASP A 220 4.94 5.50 -5.55
N ASP A 221 5.35 5.81 -6.78
CA ASP A 221 5.73 7.16 -7.19
C ASP A 221 4.62 8.19 -6.92
N GLU A 222 3.36 7.83 -7.19
CA GLU A 222 2.21 8.70 -6.95
C GLU A 222 1.98 8.92 -5.45
N VAL A 223 1.95 7.84 -4.66
CA VAL A 223 1.68 7.88 -3.22
C VAL A 223 2.80 8.62 -2.49
N PHE A 224 4.07 8.25 -2.72
CA PHE A 224 5.22 8.92 -2.12
C PHE A 224 5.44 10.34 -2.67
N GLY A 225 5.01 10.62 -3.90
CA GLY A 225 4.92 11.98 -4.43
C GLY A 225 3.98 12.87 -3.60
N LYS A 226 2.77 12.39 -3.31
CA LYS A 226 1.80 13.10 -2.46
C LYS A 226 2.30 13.25 -1.03
N LEU A 227 2.88 12.19 -0.46
CA LEU A 227 3.44 12.22 0.91
C LEU A 227 4.54 13.27 1.07
N ARG A 228 5.38 13.46 0.05
CA ARG A 228 6.45 14.47 0.08
C ARG A 228 5.93 15.89 -0.11
N ALA A 229 5.02 16.10 -1.06
CA ALA A 229 4.65 17.45 -1.49
C ALA A 229 3.38 17.99 -0.82
N VAL A 230 2.36 17.15 -0.62
CA VAL A 230 0.99 17.61 -0.27
C VAL A 230 0.72 17.46 1.21
N TYR A 231 1.06 16.31 1.81
CA TYR A 231 0.72 16.01 3.21
C TYR A 231 1.31 17.02 4.21
N PRO A 232 2.60 17.40 4.15
CA PRO A 232 3.17 18.37 5.09
C PRO A 232 2.48 19.74 5.00
N ILE A 233 2.12 20.17 3.79
CA ILE A 233 1.44 21.44 3.56
C ILE A 233 0.03 21.40 4.16
N GLN A 234 -0.74 20.35 3.90
CA GLN A 234 -2.11 20.21 4.41
C GLN A 234 -2.12 20.13 5.94
N THR A 235 -1.25 19.30 6.53
CA THR A 235 -1.10 19.21 7.99
C THR A 235 -0.77 20.57 8.60
N ARG A 236 0.17 21.32 8.00
CA ARG A 236 0.52 22.67 8.45
C ARG A 236 -0.67 23.62 8.39
N LEU A 237 -1.42 23.63 7.30
CA LEU A 237 -2.59 24.50 7.14
C LEU A 237 -3.68 24.19 8.17
N ILE A 238 -3.94 22.91 8.45
CA ILE A 238 -4.90 22.48 9.48
C ILE A 238 -4.45 22.99 10.87
N LEU A 239 -3.18 22.78 11.22
CA LEU A 239 -2.64 23.24 12.51
C LEU A 239 -2.71 24.76 12.67
N GLN A 240 -2.41 25.53 11.61
CA GLN A 240 -2.55 26.99 11.60
C GLN A 240 -4.00 27.45 11.74
N GLY A 241 -4.95 26.69 11.19
CA GLY A 241 -6.38 26.96 11.34
C GLY A 241 -6.89 26.73 12.77
N LEU A 242 -6.37 25.72 13.47
CA LEU A 242 -6.76 25.40 14.85
C LEU A 242 -6.33 26.47 15.85
N ARG A 243 -5.12 27.02 15.68
CA ARG A 243 -4.61 28.12 16.50
C ARG A 243 -3.90 29.10 15.59
N THR A 244 -4.61 30.18 15.27
CA THR A 244 -4.01 31.32 14.59
C THR A 244 -2.96 31.92 15.51
N ASP A 245 -1.72 31.91 15.05
CA ASP A 245 -0.66 32.66 15.71
C ASP A 245 -0.97 34.14 15.49
N LYS A 246 -1.46 34.83 16.53
CA LYS A 246 -1.78 36.27 16.45
C LYS A 246 -0.52 37.12 16.17
N SER A 247 0.67 36.53 16.32
CA SER A 247 1.95 37.13 15.90
C SER A 247 2.09 37.21 14.37
N ALA A 248 1.33 36.39 13.63
CA ALA A 248 1.25 36.37 12.17
C ALA A 248 -0.22 36.53 11.74
N LEU A 249 -0.93 37.52 12.29
CA LEU A 249 -1.86 38.23 11.42
C LEU A 249 -1.05 38.60 10.17
N PRO A 250 -1.55 38.40 8.93
CA PRO A 250 -0.94 39.12 7.83
C PRO A 250 -0.89 40.59 8.31
N PRO A 251 0.20 41.33 8.08
CA PRO A 251 0.10 42.77 8.22
C PRO A 251 -1.17 43.18 7.48
N LYS A 252 -1.79 44.29 7.85
CA LYS A 252 -2.97 44.86 7.17
C LYS A 252 -2.83 45.00 5.62
N GLN A 253 -1.74 44.52 5.01
CA GLN A 253 -1.55 44.15 3.61
C GLN A 253 -2.74 43.46 2.93
N THR A 254 -3.59 42.63 3.54
CA THR A 254 -4.73 42.10 2.75
C THR A 254 -5.80 43.16 2.44
N ILE A 255 -5.90 44.21 3.26
CA ILE A 255 -6.76 45.37 3.01
C ILE A 255 -5.99 46.37 2.15
N ALA A 256 -4.75 46.70 2.52
CA ALA A 256 -3.91 47.64 1.78
C ALA A 256 -3.59 47.16 0.33
N PHE A 257 -3.38 45.86 0.12
CA PHE A 257 -3.20 45.27 -1.21
C PHE A 257 -4.51 45.25 -2.00
N LYS A 258 -5.67 45.04 -1.35
CA LYS A 258 -6.97 45.14 -2.01
C LYS A 258 -7.27 46.59 -2.42
N GLU A 259 -6.88 47.56 -1.60
CA GLU A 259 -7.00 48.99 -1.88
C GLU A 259 -6.02 49.42 -2.98
N GLU A 260 -4.75 48.99 -2.94
CA GLU A 260 -3.77 49.23 -4.02
C GLU A 260 -4.21 48.59 -5.34
N LEU A 261 -4.71 47.36 -5.31
CA LEU A 261 -5.14 46.63 -6.50
C LEU A 261 -6.45 47.22 -7.07
N ALA A 262 -7.37 47.68 -6.21
CA ALA A 262 -8.54 48.43 -6.63
C ALA A 262 -8.15 49.78 -7.27
N ALA A 263 -7.23 50.52 -6.64
CA ALA A 263 -6.72 51.79 -7.16
C ALA A 263 -6.03 51.63 -8.52
N ALA A 264 -5.20 50.58 -8.68
CA ALA A 264 -4.51 50.27 -9.94
C ALA A 264 -5.46 49.82 -11.06
N LEU A 265 -6.57 49.16 -10.71
CA LEU A 265 -7.61 48.79 -11.68
C LEU A 265 -8.41 50.01 -12.13
N THR A 266 -8.75 50.95 -11.24
CA THR A 266 -9.43 52.20 -11.59
C THR A 266 -8.56 53.16 -12.40
N SER A 267 -7.25 53.25 -12.11
CA SER A 267 -6.34 54.08 -12.92
C SER A 267 -6.14 53.56 -14.34
N ARG A 268 -6.51 52.30 -14.59
CA ARG A 268 -6.36 51.64 -15.90
C ARG A 268 -7.62 51.72 -16.76
N SER A 269 -8.76 52.12 -16.18
CA SER A 269 -10.01 52.38 -16.92
C SER A 269 -10.13 53.82 -17.42
N ASP A 270 -9.27 54.73 -16.95
CA ASP A 270 -9.27 56.16 -17.31
C ASP A 270 -8.18 56.53 -18.36
N ALA A 271 -7.56 55.53 -18.99
CA ALA A 271 -6.62 55.66 -20.10
C ALA A 271 -7.15 54.92 -21.34
#